data_AF-A0AAP1R8M4-F1
#
_entry.id   AF-A0AAP1R8M4-F1
#
_cell.length_a   1.000
_cell.length_b   1.000
_cell.length_c   1.000
_cell.angle_alpha   90.00
_cell.angle_beta   90.00
_cell.angle_gamma   90.00
#
_symmetry.space_group_name_H-M   'P 1'
#
loop_
_entity.id
_entity.type
_entity.pdbx_description
1 polymer ?
#
loop_
_entity_poly.entity_id
_entity_poly.type
_entity_poly.pdbx_seq_one_letter_code
_entity_poly.pdbx_strand_id
1 'polypeptide(L)'
;MVTKTVIPDDIKTLKSDVSKLKTDQGSYATKSYVDNKTTWNSYCNVIYDQKALPTTGTIFSGKIHLSNKTGETENAYSDIYTRKNIDGTKDTMTRIVTHNGTKGIFWDFSDLYGGTLIFPGTAGYLKMGKCLMSYGDRVDNALIKFDYTDTLQIKYANHGSTMTLNTQGTAHAGVTAKLWGNSSRPVVYEVGVDGGAFIFFGQKQTDDTYAFAVNGACQATAFNQIDWPPES
;
A
#
# COMPACT_ATOMS: atom_id res chain seq x y z
N MET A 1 -82.62 2.20 11.63
CA MET A 1 -81.28 2.10 12.23
C MET A 1 -80.31 1.66 11.15
N VAL A 2 -79.28 2.46 10.83
CA VAL A 2 -78.22 2.02 9.92
C VAL A 2 -77.12 1.40 10.77
N THR A 3 -76.98 0.08 10.71
CA THR A 3 -75.90 -0.64 11.37
C THR A 3 -74.59 -0.25 10.68
N LYS A 4 -73.82 0.66 11.30
CA LYS A 4 -72.46 0.95 10.84
C LYS A 4 -71.62 -0.31 11.08
N THR A 5 -71.16 -0.96 10.02
CA THR A 5 -70.20 -2.05 10.11
C THR A 5 -68.91 -1.50 10.73
N VAL A 6 -68.69 -1.80 12.00
CA VAL A 6 -67.44 -1.47 12.69
C VAL A 6 -66.40 -2.46 12.18
N ILE A 7 -65.48 -1.99 11.33
CA ILE A 7 -64.34 -2.80 10.91
C ILE A 7 -63.46 -3.03 12.15
N PRO A 8 -63.18 -4.29 12.52
CA PRO A 8 -62.26 -4.62 13.61
C PRO A 8 -60.93 -3.91 13.43
N ASP A 9 -60.35 -3.42 14.53
CA ASP A 9 -59.13 -2.60 14.46
C ASP A 9 -57.94 -3.35 13.87
N ASP A 10 -57.87 -4.68 14.06
CA ASP A 10 -56.88 -5.56 13.43
C ASP A 10 -56.92 -5.48 11.90
N ILE A 11 -58.10 -5.37 11.29
CA ILE A 11 -58.28 -5.25 9.84
C ILE A 11 -57.84 -3.87 9.34
N LYS A 12 -57.99 -2.81 10.16
CA LYS A 12 -57.48 -1.47 9.82
C LYS A 12 -55.96 -1.43 9.89
N THR A 13 -55.37 -2.07 10.89
CA THR A 13 -53.91 -2.19 11.06
C THR A 13 -53.29 -2.95 9.89
N LEU A 14 -53.85 -4.10 9.51
CA LEU A 14 -53.41 -4.85 8.33
C LEU A 14 -53.44 -4.01 7.04
N LYS A 15 -54.49 -3.21 6.84
CA LYS A 15 -54.57 -2.33 5.67
C LYS A 15 -53.49 -1.25 5.66
N SER A 16 -53.17 -0.69 6.83
CA SER A 16 -52.07 0.27 7.01
C SER A 16 -50.72 -0.40 6.72
N ASP A 17 -50.47 -1.59 7.27
CA ASP A 17 -49.20 -2.29 7.15
C ASP A 17 -48.95 -2.76 5.70
N VAL A 18 -49.96 -3.26 5.01
CA VAL A 18 -49.88 -3.59 3.57
C VAL A 18 -49.60 -2.34 2.73
N SER A 19 -50.13 -1.19 3.12
CA SER A 19 -49.86 0.07 2.42
C SER A 19 -48.41 0.53 2.63
N LYS A 20 -47.90 0.43 3.87
CA LYS A 20 -46.48 0.69 4.18
C LYS A 20 -45.54 -0.24 3.43
N LEU A 21 -45.82 -1.55 3.42
CA LEU A 21 -45.02 -2.53 2.68
C LEU A 21 -44.93 -2.22 1.19
N LYS A 22 -46.00 -1.72 0.56
CA LYS A 22 -45.97 -1.28 -0.85
C LYS A 22 -45.07 -0.05 -1.05
N THR A 23 -45.15 0.93 -0.15
CA THR A 23 -44.28 2.12 -0.18
C THR A 23 -42.81 1.75 0.05
N ASP A 24 -42.55 0.88 1.02
CA ASP A 24 -41.21 0.39 1.35
C ASP A 24 -40.64 -0.42 0.17
N GLN A 25 -41.41 -1.34 -0.42
CA GLN A 25 -40.99 -2.09 -1.61
C GLN A 25 -40.63 -1.18 -2.79
N GLY A 26 -41.39 -0.10 -3.03
CA GLY A 26 -41.04 0.91 -4.03
C GLY A 26 -39.75 1.68 -3.70
N SER A 27 -39.49 1.92 -2.42
CA SER A 27 -38.29 2.63 -1.93
C SER A 27 -37.03 1.75 -1.93
N TYR A 28 -37.17 0.44 -1.70
CA TYR A 28 -36.06 -0.51 -1.77
C TYR A 28 -35.71 -0.90 -3.21
N ALA A 29 -36.70 -0.97 -4.12
CA ALA A 29 -36.46 -1.28 -5.53
C ALA A 29 -35.72 -0.16 -6.30
N THR A 30 -35.65 1.06 -5.73
CA THR A 30 -35.03 2.22 -6.37
C THR A 30 -33.55 2.41 -6.04
N LYS A 31 -32.95 1.59 -5.17
CA LYS A 31 -31.48 1.44 -5.13
C LYS A 31 -31.02 0.53 -6.28
N SER A 32 -31.47 0.84 -7.49
CA SER A 32 -30.96 0.24 -8.71
C SER A 32 -29.64 0.92 -8.99
N TYR A 33 -28.53 0.21 -8.82
CA TYR A 33 -27.25 0.67 -9.33
C TYR A 33 -27.39 0.71 -10.85
N VAL A 34 -27.70 1.88 -11.41
CA VAL A 34 -27.82 2.03 -12.86
C VAL A 34 -26.40 2.04 -13.43
N ASP A 35 -25.91 0.87 -13.80
CA ASP A 35 -24.63 0.71 -14.48
C ASP A 35 -24.75 1.29 -15.90
N ASN A 36 -24.14 2.47 -16.12
CA ASN A 36 -24.08 3.08 -17.44
C ASN A 36 -23.02 2.38 -18.28
N LYS A 37 -23.36 1.22 -18.84
CA LYS A 37 -22.47 0.46 -19.71
C LYS A 37 -22.32 1.15 -21.05
N THR A 38 -21.29 1.97 -21.19
CA THR A 38 -20.77 2.38 -22.50
C THR A 38 -19.66 1.42 -22.89
N THR A 39 -19.86 0.63 -23.94
CA THR A 39 -18.85 -0.31 -24.45
C THR A 39 -18.15 0.27 -25.67
N TRP A 40 -16.81 0.22 -25.69
CA TRP A 40 -16.01 0.58 -26.84
C TRP A 40 -15.37 -0.69 -27.40
N ASN A 41 -15.85 -1.17 -28.56
CA ASN A 41 -15.41 -2.43 -29.16
C ASN A 41 -14.24 -2.24 -30.15
N SER A 42 -13.37 -1.25 -29.93
CA SER A 42 -12.21 -0.92 -30.79
C SER A 42 -11.15 -0.12 -30.02
N TYR A 43 -9.98 0.09 -30.63
CA TYR A 43 -8.92 0.92 -30.04
C TYR A 43 -9.42 2.36 -29.77
N CYS A 44 -9.15 2.87 -28.57
CA CYS A 44 -9.39 4.26 -28.20
C CYS A 44 -8.04 5.00 -28.15
N ASN A 45 -7.81 5.87 -29.14
CA ASN A 45 -6.64 6.76 -29.16
C ASN A 45 -7.03 8.14 -28.65
N VAL A 46 -6.51 8.53 -27.48
CA VAL A 46 -6.71 9.89 -26.93
C VAL A 46 -5.42 10.68 -27.11
N ILE A 47 -5.36 11.46 -28.17
CA ILE A 47 -4.15 12.19 -28.58
C ILE A 47 -4.39 13.69 -28.37
N TYR A 48 -3.43 14.35 -27.70
CA TYR A 48 -3.33 15.80 -27.74
C TYR A 48 -2.20 16.17 -28.71
N ASP A 49 -2.57 16.75 -29.85
CA ASP A 49 -1.64 17.15 -30.91
C ASP A 49 -1.02 18.51 -30.56
N GLN A 50 0.03 18.47 -29.72
CA GLN A 50 0.77 19.66 -29.34
C GLN A 50 1.68 20.12 -30.48
N LYS A 51 1.29 21.22 -31.15
CA LYS A 51 2.01 21.78 -32.31
C LYS A 51 3.40 22.33 -32.00
N ALA A 52 3.62 22.81 -30.77
CA ALA A 52 4.91 23.30 -30.31
C ALA A 52 5.11 22.88 -28.85
N LEU A 53 6.29 22.32 -28.55
CA LEU A 53 6.69 22.02 -27.18
C LEU A 53 7.06 23.31 -26.46
N PRO A 54 6.56 23.54 -25.23
CA PRO A 54 7.05 24.63 -24.40
C PRO A 54 8.52 24.39 -24.05
N THR A 55 9.23 25.45 -23.64
CA THR A 55 10.64 25.37 -23.24
C THR A 55 10.84 25.04 -21.76
N THR A 56 9.79 25.18 -20.95
CA THR A 56 9.77 24.92 -19.50
C THR A 56 8.43 24.32 -19.07
N GLY A 57 8.39 23.71 -17.88
CA GLY A 57 7.16 23.18 -17.27
C GLY A 57 6.84 21.73 -17.64
N THR A 58 5.55 21.37 -17.64
CA THR A 58 5.08 20.00 -17.83
C THR A 58 4.08 19.93 -18.99
N ILE A 59 4.27 18.95 -19.87
CA ILE A 59 3.30 18.61 -20.92
C ILE A 59 2.46 17.40 -20.52
N PHE A 60 1.26 17.30 -21.08
CA PHE A 60 0.32 16.20 -20.83
C PHE A 60 -0.15 15.61 -22.15
N SER A 61 -0.40 14.31 -22.16
CA SER A 61 -1.14 13.66 -23.24
C SER A 61 -2.60 14.10 -23.22
N GLY A 62 -3.35 13.67 -24.24
CA GLY A 62 -4.80 13.57 -24.12
C GLY A 62 -5.16 12.68 -22.92
N LYS A 63 -6.27 12.97 -22.25
CA LYS A 63 -6.68 12.31 -21.01
C LYS A 63 -7.95 11.50 -21.22
N ILE A 64 -7.99 10.31 -20.66
CA ILE A 64 -9.27 9.60 -20.47
C ILE A 64 -9.86 10.13 -19.16
N HIS A 65 -11.02 10.78 -19.24
CA HIS A 65 -11.73 11.36 -18.09
C HIS A 65 -13.03 10.60 -17.87
N LEU A 66 -13.19 10.03 -16.68
CA LEU A 66 -14.37 9.29 -16.25
C LEU A 66 -15.00 10.05 -15.10
N SER A 67 -16.20 10.61 -15.26
CA SER A 67 -16.84 11.41 -14.21
C SER A 67 -18.29 11.04 -13.92
N ASN A 68 -18.68 11.28 -12.67
CA ASN A 68 -20.05 11.32 -12.21
C ASN A 68 -20.40 12.77 -11.84
N LYS A 69 -21.52 13.27 -12.36
CA LYS A 69 -21.98 14.66 -12.13
C LYS A 69 -23.39 14.72 -11.58
N THR A 70 -23.69 15.79 -10.85
CA THR A 70 -25.05 16.25 -10.55
C THR A 70 -25.18 17.69 -11.02
N GLY A 71 -25.92 17.91 -12.11
CA GLY A 71 -25.87 19.18 -12.84
C GLY A 71 -24.44 19.45 -13.34
N GLU A 72 -23.93 20.64 -13.07
CA GLU A 72 -22.58 21.07 -13.45
C GLU A 72 -21.48 20.63 -12.45
N THR A 73 -21.87 20.06 -11.30
CA THR A 73 -20.90 19.67 -10.26
C THR A 73 -20.38 18.25 -10.49
N GLU A 74 -19.07 18.09 -10.61
CA GLU A 74 -18.41 16.77 -10.58
C GLU A 74 -18.30 16.26 -9.15
N ASN A 75 -18.97 15.13 -8.88
CA ASN A 75 -18.98 14.51 -7.55
C ASN A 75 -17.79 13.56 -7.35
N ALA A 76 -17.42 12.85 -8.42
CA ALA A 76 -16.28 11.94 -8.45
C ALA A 76 -15.80 11.82 -9.88
N TYR A 77 -14.48 11.83 -10.07
CA TYR A 77 -13.90 11.56 -11.38
C TYR A 77 -12.54 10.90 -11.28
N SER A 78 -12.17 10.19 -12.33
CA SER A 78 -10.85 9.61 -12.51
C SER A 78 -10.27 10.02 -13.84
N ASP A 79 -8.96 10.29 -13.85
CA ASP A 79 -8.23 10.54 -15.08
C ASP A 79 -7.13 9.50 -15.27
N ILE A 80 -6.89 9.13 -16.53
CA ILE A 80 -5.68 8.42 -16.95
C ILE A 80 -4.98 9.26 -18.01
N TYR A 81 -3.72 9.59 -17.76
CA TYR A 81 -2.92 10.40 -18.68
C TYR A 81 -1.42 10.20 -18.49
N THR A 82 -0.65 10.49 -19.54
CA THR A 82 0.80 10.60 -19.47
C THR A 82 1.17 12.08 -19.28
N ARG A 83 2.21 12.35 -18.50
CA ARG A 83 2.84 13.68 -18.44
C ARG A 83 4.36 13.54 -18.56
N LYS A 84 4.99 14.63 -18.98
CA LYS A 84 6.44 14.74 -19.06
C LYS A 84 6.90 16.11 -18.60
N ASN A 85 7.88 16.17 -17.70
CA ASN A 85 8.54 17.42 -17.37
C ASN A 85 9.49 17.79 -18.52
N ILE A 86 9.49 19.06 -18.93
CA ILE A 86 10.31 19.59 -20.02
C ILE A 86 11.66 20.07 -19.49
N ASP A 87 11.65 20.60 -18.29
CA ASP A 87 12.80 21.04 -17.50
C ASP A 87 13.07 20.09 -16.33
N GLY A 88 14.24 20.23 -15.70
CA GLY A 88 14.65 19.38 -14.60
C GLY A 88 14.90 17.92 -15.01
N THR A 89 14.35 16.98 -14.24
CA THR A 89 14.62 15.53 -14.34
C THR A 89 14.08 14.88 -15.61
N LYS A 90 13.29 15.61 -16.43
CA LYS A 90 12.75 15.21 -17.75
C LYS A 90 12.05 13.84 -17.77
N ASP A 91 11.58 13.40 -16.63
CA ASP A 91 10.89 12.15 -16.41
C ASP A 91 9.56 12.12 -17.14
N THR A 92 9.26 10.95 -17.70
CA THR A 92 7.96 10.61 -18.26
C THR A 92 7.20 9.76 -17.27
N MET A 93 5.92 10.02 -17.13
CA MET A 93 5.09 9.23 -16.23
C MET A 93 3.67 9.05 -16.74
N THR A 94 3.13 7.86 -16.50
CA THR A 94 1.71 7.57 -16.65
C THR A 94 1.06 7.65 -15.28
N ARG A 95 -0.02 8.41 -15.19
CA ARG A 95 -0.76 8.65 -13.95
C ARG A 95 -2.17 8.10 -14.07
N ILE A 96 -2.59 7.40 -13.03
CA ILE A 96 -3.98 7.07 -12.76
C ILE A 96 -4.37 7.86 -11.52
N VAL A 97 -5.41 8.68 -11.61
CA VAL A 97 -5.85 9.51 -10.49
C VAL A 97 -7.34 9.38 -10.28
N THR A 98 -7.76 9.37 -9.01
CA THR A 98 -9.17 9.48 -8.60
C THR A 98 -9.33 10.67 -7.68
N HIS A 99 -10.36 11.48 -7.94
CA HIS A 99 -10.69 12.68 -7.19
C HIS A 99 -12.07 12.55 -6.53
N ASN A 100 -12.22 13.15 -5.35
CA ASN A 100 -13.49 13.27 -4.62
C ASN A 100 -13.99 14.73 -4.52
N GLY A 101 -13.62 15.56 -5.48
CA GLY A 101 -13.97 16.99 -5.54
C GLY A 101 -13.07 17.94 -4.74
N THR A 102 -12.36 17.44 -3.70
CA THR A 102 -11.43 18.28 -2.90
C THR A 102 -10.02 17.71 -2.78
N LYS A 103 -9.87 16.39 -2.91
CA LYS A 103 -8.59 15.69 -2.83
C LYS A 103 -8.48 14.65 -3.95
N GLY A 104 -7.25 14.35 -4.34
CA GLY A 104 -6.92 13.31 -5.32
C GLY A 104 -5.98 12.25 -4.73
N ILE A 105 -6.15 11.02 -5.18
CA ILE A 105 -5.19 9.93 -4.96
C ILE A 105 -4.55 9.62 -6.32
N PHE A 106 -3.24 9.77 -6.42
CA PHE A 106 -2.45 9.67 -7.65
C PHE A 106 -1.55 8.44 -7.63
N TRP A 107 -1.64 7.58 -8.64
CA TRP A 107 -0.76 6.43 -8.81
C TRP A 107 0.10 6.70 -10.03
N ASP A 108 1.40 6.85 -9.78
CA ASP A 108 2.35 7.33 -10.77
C ASP A 108 3.32 6.22 -11.15
N PHE A 109 3.35 5.90 -12.45
CA PHE A 109 4.31 5.00 -13.08
C PHE A 109 5.31 5.87 -13.84
N SER A 110 6.52 6.02 -13.31
CA SER A 110 7.52 6.94 -13.85
C SER A 110 8.79 6.23 -14.26
N ASP A 111 9.46 6.71 -15.31
CA ASP A 111 10.82 6.30 -15.68
C ASP A 111 11.91 6.88 -14.74
N LEU A 112 11.52 7.77 -13.82
CA LEU A 112 12.40 8.31 -12.81
C LEU A 112 13.03 7.19 -11.96
N TYR A 113 14.35 7.25 -11.78
CA TYR A 113 15.15 6.29 -11.01
C TYR A 113 15.04 4.82 -11.45
N GLY A 114 14.85 4.55 -12.75
CA GLY A 114 14.87 3.19 -13.30
C GLY A 114 13.51 2.48 -13.28
N GLY A 115 12.41 3.24 -13.17
CA GLY A 115 11.06 2.68 -13.18
C GLY A 115 10.47 2.59 -11.77
N THR A 116 9.79 3.65 -11.32
CA THR A 116 9.23 3.73 -9.96
C THR A 116 7.70 3.74 -10.00
N LEU A 117 7.06 2.96 -9.11
CA LEU A 117 5.67 3.16 -8.69
C LEU A 117 5.68 4.07 -7.46
N ILE A 118 5.12 5.27 -7.58
CA ILE A 118 5.09 6.26 -6.50
C ILE A 118 3.70 6.29 -5.88
N PHE A 119 3.64 6.11 -4.56
CA PHE A 119 2.42 6.32 -3.77
C PHE A 119 2.28 7.81 -3.41
N PRO A 120 1.07 8.39 -3.49
CA PRO A 120 0.87 9.82 -3.31
C PRO A 120 0.71 10.21 -1.83
N GLY A 121 1.21 11.39 -1.47
CA GLY A 121 0.88 12.08 -0.21
C GLY A 121 1.78 11.74 1.00
N THR A 122 1.51 12.38 2.14
CA THR A 122 2.24 12.17 3.41
C THR A 122 1.84 10.89 4.14
N ALA A 123 0.83 10.18 3.64
CA ALA A 123 0.33 8.93 4.17
C ALA A 123 -0.36 8.13 3.06
N GLY A 124 -0.13 6.81 3.03
CA GLY A 124 -0.75 5.89 2.08
C GLY A 124 -0.36 4.45 2.40
N TYR A 125 -1.20 3.48 2.02
CA TYR A 125 -0.89 2.07 2.17
C TYR A 125 -1.35 1.29 0.94
N LEU A 126 -0.55 0.30 0.53
CA LEU A 126 -0.93 -0.67 -0.48
C LEU A 126 -1.59 -1.87 0.24
N LYS A 127 -2.92 -1.98 0.17
CA LYS A 127 -3.63 -3.15 0.69
C LYS A 127 -3.66 -4.25 -0.36
N MET A 128 -2.87 -5.29 -0.15
CA MET A 128 -2.88 -6.49 -1.00
C MET A 128 -3.43 -7.67 -0.19
N GLY A 129 -3.99 -8.65 -0.90
CA GLY A 129 -4.34 -9.95 -0.31
C GLY A 129 -3.09 -10.81 -0.06
N LYS A 130 -3.16 -12.10 -0.43
CA LYS A 130 -1.95 -12.94 -0.50
C LYS A 130 -1.07 -12.46 -1.65
N CYS A 131 -0.07 -11.64 -1.35
CA CYS A 131 0.88 -11.14 -2.33
C CYS A 131 2.28 -11.73 -2.09
N LEU A 132 2.92 -12.17 -3.17
CA LEU A 132 4.36 -12.43 -3.22
C LEU A 132 5.00 -11.23 -3.91
N MET A 133 5.88 -10.51 -3.20
CA MET A 133 6.75 -9.50 -3.80
C MET A 133 8.11 -10.15 -4.07
N SER A 134 8.51 -10.22 -5.34
CA SER A 134 9.77 -10.81 -5.78
C SER A 134 10.45 -9.86 -6.78
N TYR A 135 11.75 -9.63 -6.59
CA TYR A 135 12.57 -8.81 -7.48
C TYR A 135 13.53 -9.75 -8.21
N GLY A 136 13.49 -9.71 -9.55
CA GLY A 136 14.14 -10.69 -10.41
C GLY A 136 15.19 -10.07 -11.31
N ASP A 137 16.25 -9.53 -10.71
CA ASP A 137 17.57 -9.56 -11.35
C ASP A 137 18.56 -10.10 -10.33
N ARG A 138 19.35 -11.09 -10.75
CA ARG A 138 20.29 -11.84 -9.90
C ARG A 138 21.71 -11.25 -9.96
N VAL A 139 21.90 -10.26 -10.83
CA VAL A 139 23.20 -9.63 -11.08
C VAL A 139 23.40 -8.37 -10.23
N ASP A 140 22.33 -7.58 -10.03
CA ASP A 140 22.30 -6.43 -9.13
C ASP A 140 21.43 -6.71 -7.90
N ASN A 141 21.81 -6.18 -6.74
CA ASN A 141 21.10 -6.41 -5.48
C ASN A 141 19.63 -5.97 -5.59
N ALA A 142 18.72 -6.94 -5.71
CA ALA A 142 17.30 -6.77 -5.47
C ALA A 142 17.07 -6.33 -4.01
N LEU A 143 16.95 -5.03 -3.77
CA LEU A 143 16.83 -4.45 -2.43
C LEU A 143 15.43 -3.91 -2.20
N ILE A 144 14.77 -4.36 -1.12
CA ILE A 144 13.64 -3.61 -0.55
C ILE A 144 14.24 -2.54 0.36
N LYS A 145 14.32 -1.31 -0.15
CA LYS A 145 14.92 -0.17 0.56
C LYS A 145 13.83 0.75 1.13
N PHE A 146 13.98 1.14 2.39
CA PHE A 146 13.14 2.14 3.05
C PHE A 146 14.02 3.34 3.42
N ASP A 147 14.05 4.37 2.58
CA ASP A 147 14.77 5.62 2.87
C ASP A 147 13.89 6.57 3.68
N TYR A 148 14.47 7.26 4.67
CA TYR A 148 13.79 8.29 5.48
C TYR A 148 12.46 7.84 6.11
N THR A 149 12.36 6.57 6.51
CA THR A 149 11.18 6.03 7.19
C THR A 149 11.43 5.98 8.70
N ASP A 150 10.48 6.47 9.51
CA ASP A 150 10.58 6.37 10.98
C ASP A 150 10.41 4.90 11.43
N THR A 151 9.40 4.19 10.93
CA THR A 151 9.11 2.81 11.34
C THR A 151 8.78 1.88 10.18
N LEU A 152 9.36 0.68 10.17
CA LEU A 152 8.91 -0.46 9.38
C LEU A 152 8.15 -1.44 10.28
N GLN A 153 6.88 -1.68 9.96
CA GLN A 153 6.02 -2.62 10.70
C GLN A 153 5.64 -3.81 9.82
N ILE A 154 5.99 -5.01 10.26
CA ILE A 154 5.50 -6.27 9.68
C ILE A 154 4.48 -6.84 10.67
N LYS A 155 3.21 -6.81 10.28
CA LYS A 155 2.08 -7.25 11.11
C LYS A 155 1.40 -8.46 10.49
N TYR A 156 1.14 -9.47 11.31
CA TYR A 156 0.16 -10.49 10.94
C TYR A 156 -1.24 -9.89 11.06
N ALA A 157 -1.95 -9.70 9.94
CA ALA A 157 -3.20 -8.94 9.89
C ALA A 157 -4.29 -9.41 10.88
N ASN A 158 -4.23 -10.67 11.33
CA ASN A 158 -5.24 -11.29 12.19
C ASN A 158 -4.84 -11.51 13.65
N HIS A 159 -3.60 -11.25 14.08
CA HIS A 159 -3.18 -11.34 15.49
C HIS A 159 -2.31 -10.13 15.83
N GLY A 160 -2.47 -9.57 17.03
CA GLY A 160 -1.81 -8.32 17.47
C GLY A 160 -0.28 -8.30 17.45
N SER A 161 0.38 -9.42 17.11
CA SER A 161 1.83 -9.51 16.96
C SER A 161 2.33 -8.61 15.83
N THR A 162 3.03 -7.56 16.22
CA THR A 162 3.68 -6.60 15.30
C THR A 162 5.18 -6.71 15.52
N MET A 163 5.92 -7.10 14.47
CA MET A 163 7.37 -6.91 14.44
C MET A 163 7.62 -5.48 13.96
N THR A 164 8.23 -4.64 14.80
CA THR A 164 8.55 -3.24 14.47
C THR A 164 10.07 -3.08 14.44
N LEU A 165 10.59 -2.59 13.32
CA LEU A 165 11.96 -2.09 13.19
C LEU A 165 11.86 -0.55 13.13
N ASN A 166 12.44 0.15 14.10
CA ASN A 166 12.35 1.61 14.22
C ASN A 166 13.76 2.23 14.16
N THR A 167 13.93 3.27 13.36
CA THR A 167 15.15 4.08 13.34
C THR A 167 14.76 5.54 13.58
N GLN A 168 15.26 6.13 14.67
CA GLN A 168 14.93 7.52 15.02
C GLN A 168 15.81 8.48 14.21
N GLY A 169 15.23 9.52 13.61
CA GLY A 169 15.96 10.50 12.79
C GLY A 169 17.06 11.29 13.52
N THR A 170 17.15 11.17 14.86
CA THR A 170 18.22 11.76 15.69
C THR A 170 19.26 10.73 16.16
N ALA A 171 19.19 9.49 15.67
CA ALA A 171 20.18 8.47 16.00
C ALA A 171 21.58 8.89 15.51
N HIS A 172 22.61 8.61 16.32
CA HIS A 172 24.00 8.96 15.99
C HIS A 172 24.52 8.22 14.73
N ALA A 173 23.98 7.03 14.45
CA ALA A 173 24.24 6.24 13.25
C ALA A 173 23.03 5.33 12.96
N GLY A 174 22.87 4.91 11.70
CA GLY A 174 21.92 3.84 11.34
C GLY A 174 22.39 2.48 11.84
N VAL A 175 21.44 1.57 12.09
CA VAL A 175 21.70 0.18 12.50
C VAL A 175 21.35 -0.75 11.35
N THR A 176 22.22 -1.72 11.09
CA THR A 176 22.00 -2.78 10.11
C THR A 176 21.87 -4.12 10.80
N ALA A 177 20.94 -4.96 10.32
CA ALA A 177 20.86 -6.38 10.66
C ALA A 177 20.94 -7.17 9.34
N LYS A 178 21.95 -8.03 9.21
CA LYS A 178 22.28 -8.74 7.98
C LYS A 178 22.24 -10.24 8.23
N LEU A 179 21.56 -10.98 7.36
CA LEU A 179 21.70 -12.43 7.23
C LEU A 179 22.52 -12.71 5.97
N TRP A 180 23.72 -13.26 6.13
CA TRP A 180 24.65 -13.52 5.02
C TRP A 180 25.49 -14.77 5.27
N GLY A 181 26.27 -15.19 4.26
CA GLY A 181 27.20 -16.29 4.42
C GLY A 181 28.16 -16.44 3.24
N ASN A 182 29.25 -17.17 3.47
CA ASN A 182 30.20 -17.60 2.44
C ASN A 182 30.80 -18.97 2.83
N SER A 183 31.74 -19.47 2.02
CA SER A 183 32.34 -20.80 2.24
C SER A 183 33.05 -20.97 3.60
N SER A 184 33.51 -19.88 4.22
CA SER A 184 34.18 -19.91 5.52
C SER A 184 33.25 -19.55 6.69
N ARG A 185 32.13 -18.90 6.42
CA ARG A 185 31.10 -18.52 7.40
C ARG A 185 29.72 -18.85 6.83
N PRO A 186 29.27 -20.11 6.94
CA PRO A 186 28.10 -20.60 6.20
C PRO A 186 26.80 -19.84 6.48
N VAL A 187 26.57 -19.46 7.75
CA VAL A 187 25.37 -18.72 8.16
C VAL A 187 25.75 -17.71 9.22
N VAL A 188 25.52 -16.43 8.94
CA VAL A 188 25.84 -15.32 9.84
C VAL A 188 24.63 -14.40 9.97
N TYR A 189 24.17 -14.19 11.20
CA TYR A 189 23.32 -13.07 11.57
C TYR A 189 24.18 -12.00 12.26
N GLU A 190 24.36 -10.85 11.61
CA GLU A 190 25.25 -9.78 12.06
C GLU A 190 24.46 -8.49 12.26
N VAL A 191 24.65 -7.84 13.42
CA VAL A 191 24.12 -6.51 13.70
C VAL A 191 25.27 -5.52 13.78
N GLY A 192 25.19 -4.41 13.06
CA GLY A 192 26.26 -3.41 12.95
C GLY A 192 25.74 -1.99 12.79
N VAL A 193 26.65 -1.01 12.74
CA VAL A 193 26.32 0.40 12.43
C VAL A 193 26.72 0.75 11.00
N ASP A 194 26.05 1.74 10.41
CA ASP A 194 26.38 2.21 9.06
C ASP A 194 27.85 2.68 8.97
N GLY A 195 28.57 2.15 7.97
CA GLY A 195 29.99 2.47 7.74
C GLY A 195 30.97 1.95 8.82
N GLY A 196 30.49 1.21 9.82
CA GLY A 196 31.30 0.70 10.93
C GLY A 196 31.39 -0.83 11.01
N ALA A 197 32.11 -1.31 12.02
CA ALA A 197 32.21 -2.74 12.32
C ALA A 197 30.90 -3.28 12.94
N PHE A 198 30.75 -4.60 12.99
CA PHE A 198 29.64 -5.25 13.68
C PHE A 198 29.63 -4.88 15.18
N ILE A 199 28.44 -4.81 15.77
CA ILE A 199 28.23 -4.75 17.23
C ILE A 199 28.29 -6.17 17.79
N PHE A 200 27.54 -7.09 17.20
CA PHE A 200 27.61 -8.51 17.51
C PHE A 200 27.20 -9.36 16.29
N PHE A 201 27.59 -10.63 16.29
CA PHE A 201 27.04 -11.61 15.37
C PHE A 201 26.82 -12.97 16.03
N GLY A 202 25.82 -13.69 15.55
CA GLY A 202 25.71 -15.14 15.72
C GLY A 202 26.07 -15.82 14.40
N GLN A 203 26.85 -16.90 14.46
CA GLN A 203 27.19 -17.67 13.26
C GLN A 203 27.16 -19.17 13.50
N LYS A 204 26.80 -19.91 12.45
CA LYS A 204 27.12 -21.33 12.32
C LYS A 204 28.44 -21.46 11.56
N GLN A 205 29.35 -22.22 12.12
CA GLN A 205 30.67 -22.50 11.58
C GLN A 205 30.61 -23.61 10.53
N THR A 206 31.73 -23.83 9.82
CA THR A 206 31.86 -24.91 8.83
C THR A 206 31.88 -26.30 9.44
N ASP A 207 32.19 -26.41 10.73
CA ASP A 207 32.23 -27.67 11.51
C ASP A 207 30.90 -27.92 12.28
N ASP A 208 29.82 -27.25 11.88
CA ASP A 208 28.50 -27.30 12.51
C ASP A 208 28.44 -26.77 13.96
N THR A 209 29.51 -26.18 14.48
CA THR A 209 29.48 -25.46 15.76
C THR A 209 28.88 -24.06 15.62
N TYR A 210 28.53 -23.44 16.75
CA TYR A 210 27.92 -22.12 16.80
C TYR A 210 28.78 -21.16 17.62
N ALA A 211 28.91 -19.92 17.15
CA ALA A 211 29.60 -18.87 17.89
C ALA A 211 28.73 -17.61 17.96
N PHE A 212 28.78 -16.96 19.12
CA PHE A 212 28.25 -15.61 19.31
C PHE A 212 29.41 -14.71 19.71
N ALA A 213 29.64 -13.64 18.95
CA ALA A 213 30.72 -12.70 19.19
C ALA A 213 30.17 -11.30 19.38
N VAL A 214 30.68 -10.59 20.39
CA VAL A 214 30.40 -9.18 20.64
C VAL A 214 31.67 -8.39 20.39
N ASN A 215 31.58 -7.31 19.62
CA ASN A 215 32.71 -6.44 19.30
C ASN A 215 32.92 -5.41 20.42
N GLY A 216 33.37 -5.88 21.58
CA GLY A 216 33.61 -5.06 22.75
C GLY A 216 33.29 -5.80 24.05
N ALA A 217 33.30 -5.04 25.14
CA ALA A 217 32.93 -5.58 26.45
C ALA A 217 31.44 -5.95 26.49
N CYS A 218 31.14 -7.19 26.88
CA CYS A 218 29.79 -7.62 27.18
C CYS A 218 29.47 -7.34 28.65
N GLN A 219 28.45 -6.54 28.92
CA GLN A 219 27.94 -6.33 30.28
C GLN A 219 26.78 -7.30 30.52
N ALA A 220 27.00 -8.27 31.41
CA ALA A 220 25.99 -9.24 31.80
C ALA A 220 25.89 -9.29 33.33
N THR A 221 24.66 -9.48 33.84
CA THR A 221 24.43 -9.67 35.28
C THR A 221 24.73 -11.09 35.72
N ALA A 222 24.64 -12.08 34.83
CA ALA A 222 24.98 -13.49 35.07
C ALA A 222 25.18 -14.24 33.75
N PHE A 223 25.97 -15.32 33.78
CA PHE A 223 26.03 -16.35 32.76
C PHE A 223 25.67 -17.69 33.40
N ASN A 224 24.43 -18.15 33.18
CA ASN A 224 23.97 -19.43 33.69
C ASN A 224 24.21 -20.49 32.62
N GLN A 225 25.29 -21.23 32.75
CA GLN A 225 25.56 -22.39 31.91
C GLN A 225 24.76 -23.58 32.45
N ILE A 226 23.96 -24.20 31.58
CA ILE A 226 23.25 -25.45 31.89
C ILE A 226 23.98 -26.54 31.11
N ASP A 227 24.39 -27.60 31.81
CA ASP A 227 24.85 -28.79 31.12
C ASP A 227 23.66 -29.48 30.46
N TRP A 228 23.76 -29.70 29.15
CA TRP A 228 22.75 -30.42 28.39
C TRP A 228 23.28 -31.81 27.98
N PRO A 229 22.52 -32.89 28.23
CA PRO A 229 21.21 -32.92 28.87
C PRO A 229 21.32 -32.66 30.39
N PRO A 230 20.26 -32.13 31.03
CA PRO A 230 20.25 -31.97 32.49
C PRO A 230 20.50 -33.35 33.12
N GLU A 231 21.46 -33.43 34.04
CA GLU A 231 21.67 -34.65 34.84
C GLU A 231 20.35 -35.02 35.52
N SER A 232 19.93 -36.27 35.33
CA SER A 232 18.63 -36.83 35.73
C SER A 232 18.42 -36.85 37.24
#